data_AF-A0A822ZHI8-F1
#
_entry.id   AF-A0A822ZHI8-F1
#
_cell.length_a   1.000
_cell.length_b   1.000
_cell.length_c   1.000
_cell.angle_alpha   90.00
_cell.angle_beta   90.00
_cell.angle_gamma   90.00
#
_symmetry.space_group_name_H-M   'P 1'
#
loop_
_entity.id
_entity.type
_entity.pdbx_description
1 polymer ?
#
loop_
_entity_poly.entity_id
_entity_poly.type
_entity_poly.pdbx_seq_one_letter_code
_entity_poly.pdbx_strand_id
1 'polypeptide(L)'
;MKIFPQKQSDPMPVLVFIVLGLFAVATSAEEDPLLLSDACGRDISTLLPPPYSNSSFFTCASVWNTFILRHSQSDNILTIIVSAVYTSGWIGLGFSKDGMMVGSSAMVGWIDEFGRAICKQYYLQGLTQSEVIPDKGELHLTDVPTVAILHGATIYVGFQLKLAGRLSRQQILLAFGSEYPVQNQLCHHDDKTTIVFDFSAGYMANAPISIDDMKKNHGALGIIAWGVLLPAGAIAARYFRHLDPNWYYAHIFIQSMGFIIGLSGVLSGIQLHGKMRVDIPIHRGIGLFLLLLTMLQVMAFFLRPSKDSKFRRCWKCYHHVAGRLILFLGALNIALGIQDGSADYCWSIAYGFILAMVLITVSVLEVLLWTRRCERKTEPPASK
;
A
#
# COMPACT_ATOMS: atom_id res chain seq x y z
N MET A 1 37.68 -44.90 32.29
CA MET A 1 37.85 -43.55 31.69
C MET A 1 36.79 -43.42 30.59
N LYS A 2 35.61 -42.87 30.92
CA LYS A 2 34.50 -42.64 29.98
C LYS A 2 34.60 -41.20 29.48
N ILE A 3 34.80 -41.02 28.17
CA ILE A 3 34.83 -39.73 27.50
C ILE A 3 33.37 -39.30 27.28
N PHE A 4 32.96 -38.21 27.92
CA PHE A 4 31.66 -37.58 27.68
C PHE A 4 31.66 -36.90 26.30
N PRO A 5 30.59 -37.03 25.49
CA PRO A 5 30.45 -36.26 24.27
C PRO A 5 30.13 -34.80 24.60
N GLN A 6 30.87 -33.89 23.96
CA GLN A 6 30.70 -32.46 24.07
C GLN A 6 29.32 -32.05 23.51
N LYS A 7 28.44 -31.59 24.39
CA LYS A 7 27.10 -31.09 24.06
C LYS A 7 27.24 -29.82 23.22
N GLN A 8 26.95 -29.91 21.93
CA GLN A 8 26.81 -28.74 21.06
C GLN A 8 25.56 -27.98 21.50
N SER A 9 25.73 -26.75 22.01
CA SER A 9 24.63 -25.90 22.44
C SER A 9 23.82 -25.46 21.22
N ASP A 10 22.57 -25.91 21.13
CA ASP A 10 21.63 -25.50 20.10
C ASP A 10 21.35 -23.99 20.17
N PRO A 11 21.54 -23.22 19.08
CA PRO A 11 21.14 -21.81 19.01
C PRO A 11 19.62 -21.63 18.80
N MET A 12 18.86 -22.73 18.80
CA MET A 12 17.43 -22.80 18.49
C MET A 12 16.51 -21.95 19.39
N PRO A 13 16.75 -21.76 20.70
CA PRO A 13 15.84 -20.93 21.51
C PRO A 13 16.01 -19.44 21.21
N VAL A 14 17.26 -19.00 20.98
CA VAL A 14 17.60 -17.57 20.82
C VAL A 14 17.06 -17.00 19.51
N LEU A 15 17.07 -17.79 18.43
CA LEU A 15 16.54 -17.35 17.13
C LEU A 15 15.01 -17.21 17.14
N VAL A 16 14.29 -18.07 17.87
CA VAL A 16 12.83 -18.00 18.02
C VAL A 16 12.42 -16.76 18.82
N PHE A 17 13.17 -16.41 19.89
CA PHE A 17 12.93 -15.19 20.66
C PHE A 17 13.29 -13.91 19.90
N ILE A 18 14.32 -13.92 19.06
CA ILE A 18 14.66 -12.77 18.19
C ILE A 18 13.60 -12.58 17.09
N VAL A 19 13.07 -13.67 16.52
CA VAL A 19 11.99 -13.63 15.52
C VAL A 19 10.67 -13.11 16.12
N LEU A 20 10.34 -13.53 17.36
CA LEU A 20 9.18 -13.00 18.09
C LEU A 20 9.38 -11.54 18.55
N GLY A 21 10.61 -11.16 18.91
CA GLY A 21 10.97 -9.78 19.28
C GLY A 21 10.97 -8.80 18.10
N LEU A 22 11.41 -9.23 16.91
CA LEU A 22 11.37 -8.43 15.68
C LEU A 22 9.95 -8.25 15.15
N PHE A 23 9.03 -9.16 15.47
CA PHE A 23 7.60 -9.02 15.19
C PHE A 23 6.97 -7.82 15.91
N ALA A 24 7.53 -7.39 17.05
CA ALA A 24 7.08 -6.22 17.79
C ALA A 24 7.74 -4.90 17.35
N VAL A 25 8.91 -4.96 16.70
CA VAL A 25 9.67 -3.77 16.26
C VAL A 25 9.31 -3.35 14.83
N ALA A 26 8.93 -4.30 13.96
CA ALA A 26 8.53 -3.98 12.59
C ALA A 26 7.13 -3.31 12.48
N THR A 27 6.41 -3.17 13.59
CA THR A 27 5.12 -2.44 13.66
C THR A 27 5.24 -1.00 14.15
N SER A 28 6.45 -0.49 14.40
CA SER A 28 6.65 0.86 14.97
C SER A 28 7.57 1.74 14.12
N ALA A 29 7.43 1.70 12.80
CA ALA A 29 7.77 2.85 11.98
C ALA A 29 6.50 3.71 11.86
N GLU A 30 6.11 4.35 12.96
CA GLU A 30 5.17 5.47 12.91
C GLU A 30 5.91 6.64 12.24
N GLU A 31 5.34 7.13 11.15
CA GLU A 31 5.65 8.48 10.69
C GLU A 31 5.31 9.47 11.81
N ASP A 32 6.19 10.46 11.98
CA ASP A 32 6.18 11.46 13.05
C ASP A 32 4.79 12.11 13.24
N PRO A 33 4.05 11.84 14.34
CA PRO A 33 2.66 12.30 14.53
C PRO A 33 2.53 13.82 14.75
N LEU A 34 3.64 14.54 14.85
CA LEU A 34 3.68 15.93 15.34
C LEU A 34 3.28 17.00 14.30
N LEU A 35 3.10 16.65 13.02
CA LEU A 35 2.67 17.61 11.97
C LEU A 35 1.18 17.56 11.61
N LEU A 36 0.44 16.51 11.98
CA LEU A 36 -1.00 16.38 11.65
C LEU A 36 -1.94 16.97 12.72
N SER A 37 -1.43 17.27 13.92
CA SER A 37 -2.22 17.64 15.10
C SER A 37 -2.74 19.10 15.10
N ASP A 38 -2.20 19.99 14.25
CA ASP A 38 -2.52 21.43 14.30
C ASP A 38 -3.50 21.91 13.21
N ALA A 39 -3.91 21.03 12.29
CA ALA A 39 -4.72 21.39 11.12
C ALA A 39 -6.18 21.79 11.46
N CYS A 40 -6.74 21.21 12.53
CA CYS A 40 -8.10 21.48 12.98
C CYS A 40 -8.21 22.70 13.93
N GLY A 41 -7.09 23.24 14.41
CA GLY A 41 -7.06 24.36 15.36
C GLY A 41 -7.33 25.75 14.75
N ARG A 42 -7.42 25.87 13.42
CA ARG A 42 -7.68 27.16 12.75
C ARG A 42 -9.11 27.64 12.96
N ASP A 43 -9.26 28.86 13.47
CA ASP A 43 -10.55 29.52 13.57
C ASP A 43 -11.03 29.98 12.18
N ILE A 44 -12.21 29.48 11.78
CA ILE A 44 -12.87 29.79 10.50
C ILE A 44 -14.01 30.79 10.66
N SER A 45 -14.25 31.28 11.88
CA SER A 45 -15.42 32.11 12.22
C SER A 45 -15.46 33.46 11.53
N THR A 46 -14.29 34.04 11.28
CA THR A 46 -14.14 35.31 10.57
C THR A 46 -13.95 35.12 9.07
N LEU A 47 -13.74 33.89 8.60
CA LEU A 47 -13.43 33.58 7.21
C LEU A 47 -14.67 33.25 6.39
N LEU A 48 -15.55 32.40 6.91
CA LEU A 48 -16.72 31.92 6.18
C LEU A 48 -17.98 32.70 6.59
N PRO A 49 -18.98 32.84 5.71
CA PRO A 49 -20.26 33.41 6.09
C PRO A 49 -21.08 32.41 6.94
N PRO A 50 -22.04 32.88 7.76
CA PRO A 50 -23.02 32.00 8.38
C PRO A 50 -23.77 31.16 7.33
N PRO A 51 -24.08 29.87 7.59
CA PRO A 51 -23.88 29.13 8.83
C PRO A 51 -22.49 28.49 8.98
N TYR A 52 -21.60 28.66 8.00
CA TYR A 52 -20.29 27.99 7.94
C TYR A 52 -19.23 28.61 8.87
N SER A 53 -19.49 29.81 9.42
CA SER A 53 -18.62 30.48 10.40
C SER A 53 -18.65 29.86 11.80
N ASN A 54 -19.63 29.04 12.15
CA ASN A 54 -19.83 28.66 13.55
C ASN A 54 -18.93 27.47 13.96
N SER A 55 -17.63 27.74 14.11
CA SER A 55 -16.54 26.75 14.26
C SER A 55 -16.74 25.78 15.43
N SER A 56 -17.40 26.21 16.52
CA SER A 56 -17.66 25.41 17.72
C SER A 56 -18.67 24.27 17.54
N PHE A 57 -19.40 24.22 16.43
CA PHE A 57 -20.38 23.17 16.14
C PHE A 57 -19.86 22.07 15.20
N PHE A 58 -18.63 22.21 14.70
CA PHE A 58 -18.05 21.29 13.74
C PHE A 58 -17.13 20.28 14.41
N THR A 59 -17.35 19.00 14.09
CA THR A 59 -16.30 17.99 14.23
C THR A 59 -15.31 18.16 13.09
N CYS A 60 -14.02 17.97 13.35
CA CYS A 60 -12.95 18.17 12.38
C CYS A 60 -12.03 16.95 12.32
N ALA A 61 -11.63 16.56 11.11
CA ALA A 61 -10.66 15.51 10.88
C ALA A 61 -9.76 15.81 9.67
N SER A 62 -8.48 15.49 9.78
CA SER A 62 -7.60 15.36 8.61
C SER A 62 -7.94 14.05 7.91
N VAL A 63 -8.28 14.11 6.62
CA VAL A 63 -8.87 12.97 5.92
C VAL A 63 -8.00 12.42 4.80
N TRP A 64 -7.14 13.23 4.18
CA TRP A 64 -6.21 12.80 3.13
C TRP A 64 -5.24 13.91 2.72
N ASN A 65 -3.93 13.69 2.73
CA ASN A 65 -2.93 14.73 2.41
C ASN A 65 -3.19 16.02 3.20
N THR A 66 -3.51 17.12 2.51
CA THR A 66 -3.86 18.42 3.11
C THR A 66 -5.38 18.61 3.29
N PHE A 67 -6.20 17.63 2.91
CA PHE A 67 -7.65 17.70 3.04
C PHE A 67 -8.06 17.57 4.49
N ILE A 68 -8.83 18.55 4.94
CA ILE A 68 -9.47 18.60 6.24
C ILE A 68 -10.96 18.65 5.99
N LEU A 69 -11.69 17.74 6.63
CA LEU A 69 -13.15 17.69 6.60
C LEU A 69 -13.68 18.18 7.94
N ARG A 70 -14.54 19.20 7.88
CA ARG A 70 -15.32 19.68 9.02
C ARG A 70 -16.79 19.39 8.74
N HIS A 71 -17.48 18.80 9.70
CA HIS A 71 -18.91 18.51 9.55
C HIS A 71 -19.69 18.77 10.83
N SER A 72 -20.96 19.11 10.65
CA SER A 72 -21.95 19.22 11.71
C SER A 72 -23.27 18.68 11.20
N GLN A 73 -24.00 17.96 12.04
CA GLN A 73 -25.27 17.37 11.65
C GLN A 73 -26.34 17.61 12.70
N SER A 74 -27.38 18.36 12.30
CA SER A 74 -28.54 18.70 13.14
C SER A 74 -29.79 18.73 12.28
N ASP A 75 -30.94 18.29 12.81
CA ASP A 75 -32.26 18.40 12.16
C ASP A 75 -32.29 17.89 10.70
N ASN A 76 -31.67 16.74 10.45
CA ASN A 76 -31.50 16.15 9.11
C ASN A 76 -30.72 17.02 8.11
N ILE A 77 -30.04 18.06 8.57
CA ILE A 77 -29.14 18.87 7.75
C ILE A 77 -27.70 18.48 8.10
N LEU A 78 -26.93 18.13 7.06
CA LEU A 78 -25.49 17.91 7.16
C LEU A 78 -24.78 19.11 6.57
N THR A 79 -24.08 19.85 7.41
CA THR A 79 -23.21 20.96 7.01
C THR A 79 -21.80 20.45 6.88
N ILE A 80 -21.19 20.66 5.72
CA ILE A 80 -19.83 20.21 5.42
C ILE A 80 -18.99 21.40 4.99
N ILE A 81 -17.74 21.42 5.46
CA ILE A 81 -16.68 22.29 4.97
C ILE A 81 -15.48 21.41 4.68
N VAL A 82 -15.08 21.35 3.42
CA VAL A 82 -13.83 20.70 3.00
C VAL A 82 -12.81 21.78 2.69
N SER A 83 -11.60 21.62 3.19
CA SER A 83 -10.49 22.52 2.92
C SER A 83 -9.23 21.76 2.55
N ALA A 84 -8.46 22.28 1.61
CA ALA A 84 -7.19 21.72 1.21
C ALA A 84 -6.22 22.83 0.80
N VAL A 85 -4.91 22.53 0.81
CA VAL A 85 -3.94 23.43 0.20
C VAL A 85 -4.27 23.58 -1.28
N TYR A 86 -4.26 24.82 -1.76
CA TYR A 86 -4.75 25.20 -3.08
C TYR A 86 -3.78 26.13 -3.76
N THR A 87 -3.30 25.73 -4.92
CA THR A 87 -2.46 26.53 -5.82
C THR A 87 -3.29 27.03 -7.00
N SER A 88 -3.95 26.11 -7.70
CA SER A 88 -4.84 26.36 -8.84
C SER A 88 -5.77 25.17 -9.05
N GLY A 89 -6.73 25.32 -9.95
CA GLY A 89 -7.58 24.21 -10.38
C GLY A 89 -8.78 23.98 -9.47
N TRP A 90 -9.07 22.76 -9.05
CA TRP A 90 -10.29 22.42 -8.30
C TRP A 90 -10.04 21.38 -7.21
N ILE A 91 -10.90 21.39 -6.18
CA ILE A 91 -11.01 20.31 -5.20
C ILE A 91 -12.42 19.73 -5.21
N GLY A 92 -12.53 18.42 -5.00
CA GLY A 92 -13.79 17.69 -5.05
C GLY A 92 -14.00 16.80 -3.84
N LEU A 93 -15.26 16.76 -3.37
CA LEU A 93 -15.74 15.81 -2.37
C LEU A 93 -16.97 15.08 -2.92
N GLY A 94 -16.82 13.78 -3.13
CA GLY A 94 -17.86 12.89 -3.66
C GLY A 94 -18.50 12.00 -2.61
N PHE A 95 -19.78 11.70 -2.79
CA PHE A 95 -20.54 10.73 -2.03
C PHE A 95 -20.79 9.52 -2.92
N SER A 96 -20.20 8.40 -2.54
CA SER A 96 -20.35 7.14 -3.25
C SER A 96 -21.10 6.12 -2.41
N LYS A 97 -22.02 5.38 -3.04
CA LYS A 97 -22.64 4.19 -2.41
C LYS A 97 -21.61 3.06 -2.21
N ASP A 98 -20.47 3.21 -2.87
CA ASP A 98 -19.82 2.08 -3.50
C ASP A 98 -18.28 2.20 -3.50
N GLY A 99 -17.76 3.40 -3.31
CA GLY A 99 -16.35 3.73 -3.24
C GLY A 99 -15.74 4.07 -4.60
N MET A 100 -16.49 3.88 -5.69
CA MET A 100 -16.09 4.22 -7.05
C MET A 100 -16.68 5.56 -7.47
N MET A 101 -16.00 6.17 -8.44
CA MET A 101 -16.42 7.42 -9.06
C MET A 101 -17.75 7.29 -9.81
N VAL A 102 -17.86 6.26 -10.66
CA VAL A 102 -19.02 6.05 -11.54
C VAL A 102 -20.30 5.81 -10.73
N GLY A 103 -21.34 6.58 -11.02
CA GLY A 103 -22.62 6.56 -10.31
C GLY A 103 -22.66 7.39 -9.03
N SER A 104 -21.58 8.11 -8.69
CA SER A 104 -21.52 8.98 -7.51
C SER A 104 -21.94 10.41 -7.81
N SER A 105 -22.17 11.19 -6.76
CA SER A 105 -22.40 12.63 -6.86
C SER A 105 -21.36 13.39 -6.04
N ALA A 106 -20.88 14.52 -6.54
CA ALA A 106 -19.81 15.27 -5.89
C ALA A 106 -20.10 16.77 -5.83
N MET A 107 -19.56 17.41 -4.79
CA MET A 107 -19.43 18.85 -4.71
C MET A 107 -18.00 19.22 -5.08
N VAL A 108 -17.85 20.12 -6.03
CA VAL A 108 -16.54 20.55 -6.55
C VAL A 108 -16.45 22.05 -6.44
N GLY A 109 -15.36 22.53 -5.86
CA GLY A 109 -15.09 23.95 -5.67
C GLY A 109 -13.76 24.39 -6.25
N TRP A 110 -13.75 25.59 -6.83
CA TRP A 110 -12.57 26.22 -7.43
C TRP A 110 -12.67 27.75 -7.43
N ILE A 111 -11.55 28.40 -7.70
CA ILE A 111 -11.48 29.81 -8.08
C ILE A 111 -11.24 29.86 -9.59
N ASP A 112 -12.09 30.57 -10.34
CA ASP A 112 -11.93 30.69 -11.78
C ASP A 112 -10.82 31.69 -12.17
N GLU A 113 -10.53 31.79 -13.46
CA GLU A 113 -9.51 32.70 -14.01
C GLU A 113 -9.77 34.18 -13.69
N PHE A 114 -11.02 34.55 -13.35
CA PHE A 114 -11.43 35.90 -12.97
C PHE A 114 -11.43 36.12 -11.45
N GLY A 115 -10.96 35.15 -10.66
CA GLY A 115 -10.95 35.21 -9.20
C GLY A 115 -12.32 34.95 -8.57
N ARG A 116 -13.32 34.50 -9.33
CA ARG A 116 -14.66 34.19 -8.79
C ARG A 116 -14.63 32.79 -8.20
N ALA A 117 -15.13 32.68 -6.98
CA ALA A 117 -15.24 31.40 -6.32
C ALA A 117 -16.52 30.67 -6.77
N ILE A 118 -16.36 29.42 -7.16
CA ILE A 118 -17.43 28.58 -7.71
C ILE A 118 -17.49 27.29 -6.89
N CYS A 119 -18.70 26.86 -6.55
CA CYS A 119 -18.97 25.55 -5.97
C CYS A 119 -20.20 24.96 -6.69
N LYS A 120 -20.05 23.77 -7.26
CA LYS A 120 -21.07 23.12 -8.07
C LYS A 120 -21.20 21.64 -7.75
N GLN A 121 -22.42 21.12 -7.92
CA GLN A 121 -22.69 19.70 -7.86
C GLN A 121 -22.38 19.05 -9.21
N TYR A 122 -21.87 17.83 -9.20
CA TYR A 122 -21.61 17.00 -10.37
C TYR A 122 -22.18 15.61 -10.20
N TYR A 123 -22.75 15.08 -11.29
CA TYR A 123 -23.09 13.66 -11.40
C TYR A 123 -21.98 12.97 -12.18
N LEU A 124 -21.36 11.96 -11.57
CA LEU A 124 -20.21 11.25 -12.12
C LEU A 124 -20.71 10.01 -12.85
N GLN A 125 -21.31 10.19 -14.03
CA GLN A 125 -21.94 9.10 -14.79
C GLN A 125 -20.90 8.11 -15.36
N GLY A 126 -19.68 8.57 -15.62
CA GLY A 126 -18.64 7.79 -16.28
C GLY A 126 -17.24 8.34 -15.98
N LEU A 127 -16.25 7.82 -16.70
CA LEU A 127 -14.84 8.20 -16.54
C LEU A 127 -14.38 9.23 -17.56
N THR A 128 -15.20 9.53 -18.57
CA THR A 128 -14.90 10.55 -19.57
C THR A 128 -15.44 11.92 -19.14
N GLN A 129 -14.79 12.99 -19.58
CA GLN A 129 -15.19 14.36 -19.24
C GLN A 129 -16.65 14.65 -19.57
N SER A 130 -17.15 14.19 -20.71
CA SER A 130 -18.55 14.34 -21.12
C SER A 130 -19.57 13.65 -20.20
N GLU A 131 -19.13 12.64 -19.45
CA GLU A 131 -19.95 11.90 -18.50
C GLU A 131 -19.81 12.43 -17.05
N VAL A 132 -19.05 13.52 -16.86
CA VAL A 132 -18.96 14.27 -15.61
C VAL A 132 -19.86 15.49 -15.74
N ILE A 133 -21.11 15.36 -15.32
CA ILE A 133 -22.16 16.30 -15.70
C ILE A 133 -22.33 17.38 -14.62
N PRO A 134 -22.04 18.66 -14.91
CA PRO A 134 -22.24 19.76 -13.97
C PRO A 134 -23.72 19.98 -13.68
N ASP A 135 -24.01 20.51 -12.49
CA ASP A 135 -25.34 20.90 -12.00
C ASP A 135 -26.35 19.74 -11.97
N LYS A 136 -25.87 18.50 -11.91
CA LYS A 136 -26.67 17.29 -11.70
C LYS A 136 -26.13 16.45 -10.55
N GLY A 137 -26.97 15.56 -10.02
CA GLY A 137 -26.57 14.56 -9.03
C GLY A 137 -27.72 14.20 -8.08
N GLU A 138 -27.40 13.33 -7.11
CA GLU A 138 -28.31 12.85 -6.07
C GLU A 138 -28.16 13.62 -4.75
N LEU A 139 -27.29 14.65 -4.68
CA LEU A 139 -27.13 15.45 -3.47
C LEU A 139 -28.24 16.50 -3.38
N HIS A 140 -29.12 16.33 -2.39
CA HIS A 140 -30.19 17.28 -2.10
C HIS A 140 -29.63 18.47 -1.30
N LEU A 141 -29.25 19.54 -2.00
CA LEU A 141 -28.79 20.79 -1.36
C LEU A 141 -29.95 21.49 -0.63
N THR A 142 -29.65 22.23 0.43
CA THR A 142 -30.60 23.16 1.06
C THR A 142 -30.66 24.49 0.29
N ASP A 143 -31.56 25.39 0.70
CA ASP A 143 -31.66 26.75 0.12
C ASP A 143 -30.50 27.67 0.57
N VAL A 144 -29.63 27.20 1.47
CA VAL A 144 -28.44 27.95 1.89
C VAL A 144 -27.40 27.89 0.77
N PRO A 145 -26.90 29.05 0.27
CA PRO A 145 -25.93 29.07 -0.81
C PRO A 145 -24.64 28.35 -0.43
N THR A 146 -24.10 27.58 -1.38
CA THR A 146 -22.75 27.01 -1.26
C THR A 146 -21.70 28.11 -1.22
N VAL A 147 -20.62 27.89 -0.49
CA VAL A 147 -19.49 28.82 -0.40
C VAL A 147 -18.21 28.18 -0.94
N ALA A 148 -17.43 28.97 -1.67
CA ALA A 148 -16.03 28.69 -1.94
C ALA A 148 -15.24 29.96 -1.63
N ILE A 149 -14.15 29.87 -0.87
CA ILE A 149 -13.29 31.02 -0.55
C ILE A 149 -11.84 30.54 -0.54
N LEU A 150 -10.95 31.35 -1.10
CA LEU A 150 -9.51 31.17 -1.00
C LEU A 150 -8.96 32.10 0.09
N HIS A 151 -8.23 31.54 1.04
CA HIS A 151 -7.54 32.32 2.08
C HIS A 151 -6.12 31.80 2.28
N GLY A 152 -5.14 32.68 2.01
CA GLY A 152 -3.74 32.27 1.90
C GLY A 152 -3.60 31.20 0.80
N ALA A 153 -2.97 30.08 1.14
CA ALA A 153 -2.80 28.93 0.25
C ALA A 153 -3.83 27.82 0.50
N THR A 154 -5.01 28.13 1.05
CA THR A 154 -6.03 27.13 1.39
C THR A 154 -7.39 27.53 0.82
N ILE A 155 -8.00 26.65 0.04
CA ILE A 155 -9.39 26.81 -0.39
C ILE A 155 -10.31 26.16 0.63
N TYR A 156 -11.45 26.79 0.88
CA TYR A 156 -12.52 26.31 1.74
C TYR A 156 -13.79 26.22 0.91
N VAL A 157 -14.40 25.03 0.88
CA VAL A 157 -15.64 24.76 0.15
C VAL A 157 -16.68 24.26 1.14
N GLY A 158 -17.76 25.02 1.29
CA GLY A 158 -18.83 24.74 2.24
C GLY A 158 -20.18 24.55 1.55
N PHE A 159 -20.96 23.57 2.01
CA PHE A 159 -22.30 23.30 1.49
C PHE A 159 -23.15 22.58 2.54
N GLN A 160 -24.47 22.58 2.34
CA GLN A 160 -25.43 21.89 3.20
C GLN A 160 -26.27 20.89 2.42
N LEU A 161 -26.43 19.70 2.99
CA LEU A 161 -27.25 18.63 2.43
C LEU A 161 -28.45 18.35 3.32
N LYS A 162 -29.62 18.20 2.69
CA LYS A 162 -30.82 17.67 3.32
C LYS A 162 -30.78 16.15 3.26
N LEU A 163 -30.71 15.52 4.41
CA LEU A 163 -30.67 14.08 4.57
C LEU A 163 -32.07 13.49 4.75
N ALA A 164 -32.27 12.26 4.28
CA ALA A 164 -33.47 11.47 4.59
C ALA A 164 -33.46 10.92 6.03
N GLY A 165 -32.29 10.85 6.66
CA GLY A 165 -32.08 10.38 8.02
C GLY A 165 -30.64 10.58 8.46
N ARG A 166 -30.29 10.14 9.67
CA ARG A 166 -28.93 10.35 10.20
C ARG A 166 -27.89 9.60 9.37
N LEU A 167 -26.97 10.33 8.73
CA LEU A 167 -25.83 9.75 8.05
C LEU A 167 -24.78 9.28 9.08
N SER A 168 -24.37 8.02 8.99
CA SER A 168 -23.30 7.45 9.82
C SER A 168 -22.06 7.21 8.95
N ARG A 169 -21.82 5.97 8.52
CA ARG A 169 -20.71 5.63 7.63
C ARG A 169 -21.07 5.88 6.18
N GLN A 170 -20.19 6.58 5.48
CA GLN A 170 -20.36 6.98 4.10
C GLN A 170 -19.01 6.86 3.37
N GLN A 171 -19.03 6.33 2.14
CA GLN A 171 -17.82 6.33 1.30
C GLN A 171 -17.68 7.71 0.66
N ILE A 172 -16.58 8.39 0.97
CA ILE A 172 -16.25 9.72 0.50
C ILE A 172 -15.12 9.62 -0.52
N LEU A 173 -15.33 10.24 -1.68
CA LEU A 173 -14.31 10.41 -2.70
C LEU A 173 -13.67 11.78 -2.49
N LEU A 174 -12.36 11.85 -2.53
CA LEU A 174 -11.61 13.11 -2.49
C LEU A 174 -10.72 13.16 -3.73
N ALA A 175 -10.69 14.31 -4.40
CA ALA A 175 -9.85 14.51 -5.57
C ALA A 175 -9.50 15.99 -5.70
N PHE A 176 -8.39 16.27 -6.38
CA PHE A 176 -8.05 17.60 -6.84
C PHE A 176 -7.43 17.54 -8.23
N GLY A 177 -7.47 18.65 -8.96
CA GLY A 177 -6.74 18.85 -10.21
C GLY A 177 -6.18 20.24 -10.27
N SER A 178 -5.02 20.42 -10.89
CA SER A 178 -4.32 21.71 -10.97
C SER A 178 -4.85 22.63 -12.07
N GLU A 179 -5.60 22.09 -13.04
CA GLU A 179 -6.23 22.87 -14.11
C GLU A 179 -7.65 23.30 -13.71
N TYR A 180 -7.98 24.57 -13.96
CA TYR A 180 -9.32 25.08 -13.63
C TYR A 180 -10.36 24.58 -14.63
N PRO A 181 -11.60 24.30 -14.18
CA PRO A 181 -12.66 23.88 -15.07
C PRO A 181 -13.00 24.96 -16.12
N VAL A 182 -13.00 24.57 -17.40
CA VAL A 182 -13.45 25.42 -18.52
C VAL A 182 -14.89 25.06 -18.85
N GLN A 183 -15.79 26.05 -18.90
CA GLN A 183 -17.23 25.81 -19.10
C GLN A 183 -17.85 24.79 -18.11
N ASN A 184 -17.37 24.79 -16.86
CA ASN A 184 -17.75 23.81 -15.82
C ASN A 184 -17.44 22.35 -16.18
N GLN A 185 -16.53 22.10 -17.12
CA GLN A 185 -16.04 20.75 -17.41
C GLN A 185 -14.73 20.52 -16.65
N LEU A 186 -14.69 19.44 -15.87
CA LEU A 186 -13.51 19.10 -15.08
C LEU A 186 -12.45 18.45 -15.96
N CYS A 187 -11.18 18.78 -15.72
CA CYS A 187 -10.07 17.99 -16.24
C CYS A 187 -9.95 16.66 -15.47
N HIS A 188 -9.08 15.77 -15.95
CA HIS A 188 -8.69 14.62 -15.15
C HIS A 188 -8.03 15.11 -13.84
N HIS A 189 -8.37 14.47 -12.72
CA HIS A 189 -7.77 14.80 -11.42
C HIS A 189 -6.27 14.46 -11.42
N ASP A 190 -5.46 15.23 -10.70
CA ASP A 190 -4.04 14.94 -10.52
C ASP A 190 -3.86 13.76 -9.56
N ASP A 191 -4.64 13.76 -8.48
CA ASP A 191 -4.67 12.70 -7.50
C ASP A 191 -6.09 12.52 -6.93
N LYS A 192 -6.36 11.34 -6.40
CA LYS A 192 -7.65 10.98 -5.81
C LYS A 192 -7.52 9.90 -4.74
N THR A 193 -8.48 9.85 -3.84
CA THR A 193 -8.65 8.74 -2.91
C THR A 193 -10.12 8.47 -2.59
N THR A 194 -10.36 7.31 -1.99
CA THR A 194 -11.65 6.93 -1.41
C THR A 194 -11.43 6.55 0.05
N ILE A 195 -12.22 7.15 0.93
CA ILE A 195 -12.22 6.86 2.38
C ILE A 195 -13.61 6.46 2.85
N VAL A 196 -13.68 5.71 3.94
CA VAL A 196 -14.93 5.51 4.68
C VAL A 196 -14.95 6.50 5.85
N PHE A 197 -15.84 7.48 5.78
CA PHE A 197 -15.97 8.52 6.80
C PHE A 197 -17.20 8.28 7.67
N ASP A 198 -17.07 8.47 8.99
CA ASP A 198 -18.16 8.32 9.95
C ASP A 198 -18.64 9.69 10.44
N PHE A 199 -19.81 10.11 9.96
CA PHE A 199 -20.44 11.38 10.33
C PHE A 199 -21.08 11.36 11.73
N SER A 200 -21.15 10.20 12.41
CA SER A 200 -21.87 10.06 13.67
C SER A 200 -21.04 10.33 14.93
N ALA A 201 -19.72 10.30 14.85
CA ALA A 201 -18.81 10.44 15.99
C ALA A 201 -17.96 11.71 15.90
N GLY A 202 -17.63 12.30 17.05
CA GLY A 202 -16.50 13.22 17.20
C GLY A 202 -15.20 12.48 16.96
N TYR A 203 -14.90 12.16 15.70
CA TYR A 203 -13.81 11.28 15.33
C TYR A 203 -12.50 12.06 15.36
N MET A 204 -11.88 12.14 16.54
CA MET A 204 -10.44 12.34 16.69
C MET A 204 -9.75 11.02 16.32
N ALA A 205 -9.76 10.63 15.04
CA ALA A 205 -9.01 9.46 14.61
C ALA A 205 -8.01 9.84 13.56
N ASN A 206 -6.80 9.31 13.76
CA ASN A 206 -5.81 9.11 12.71
C ASN A 206 -6.54 8.61 11.46
N ALA A 207 -6.28 9.27 10.33
CA ALA A 207 -6.95 8.97 9.07
C ALA A 207 -7.01 7.44 8.86
N PRO A 208 -8.19 6.84 8.63
CA PRO A 208 -8.26 5.42 8.36
C PRO A 208 -7.40 5.11 7.14
N ILE A 209 -6.44 4.19 7.28
CA ILE A 209 -5.49 3.78 6.21
C ILE A 209 -6.28 3.62 4.91
N SER A 210 -5.97 4.47 3.94
CA SER A 210 -6.73 4.50 2.69
C SER A 210 -6.56 3.18 1.94
N ILE A 211 -7.51 2.83 1.07
CA ILE A 211 -7.37 1.62 0.24
C ILE A 211 -6.08 1.70 -0.61
N ASP A 212 -5.69 2.91 -1.01
CA ASP A 212 -4.47 3.16 -1.75
C ASP A 212 -3.22 2.87 -0.91
N ASP A 213 -3.18 3.32 0.35
CA ASP A 213 -2.09 3.01 1.27
C ASP A 213 -2.00 1.50 1.55
N MET A 214 -3.13 0.82 1.66
CA MET A 214 -3.16 -0.64 1.80
C MET A 214 -2.57 -1.34 0.56
N LYS A 215 -2.85 -0.85 -0.65
CA LYS A 215 -2.22 -1.36 -1.89
C LYS A 215 -0.71 -1.14 -1.88
N LYS A 216 -0.26 0.07 -1.55
CA LYS A 216 1.16 0.43 -1.46
C LYS A 216 1.89 -0.44 -0.44
N ASN A 217 1.33 -0.62 0.75
CA ASN A 217 1.89 -1.46 1.80
C ASN A 217 1.96 -2.94 1.40
N HIS A 218 0.88 -3.48 0.82
CA HIS A 218 0.87 -4.85 0.29
C HIS A 218 1.96 -5.05 -0.77
N GLY A 219 2.06 -4.13 -1.75
CA GLY A 219 3.07 -4.15 -2.80
C GLY A 219 4.50 -4.07 -2.26
N ALA A 220 4.75 -3.15 -1.32
CA ALA A 220 6.06 -2.99 -0.69
C ALA A 220 6.51 -4.28 0.04
N LEU A 221 5.64 -4.87 0.86
CA LEU A 221 5.90 -6.14 1.55
C LEU A 221 6.20 -7.26 0.55
N GLY A 222 5.43 -7.34 -0.55
CA GLY A 222 5.65 -8.29 -1.63
C GLY A 222 7.03 -8.15 -2.30
N ILE A 223 7.43 -6.92 -2.64
CA ILE A 223 8.72 -6.61 -3.26
C ILE A 223 9.88 -6.92 -2.30
N ILE A 224 9.79 -6.51 -1.04
CA ILE A 224 10.84 -6.75 -0.04
C ILE A 224 11.03 -8.27 0.16
N ALA A 225 9.94 -9.01 0.33
CA ALA A 225 10.00 -10.46 0.54
C ALA A 225 10.46 -11.21 -0.72
N TRP A 226 9.65 -11.21 -1.79
CA TRP A 226 9.88 -12.05 -2.98
C TRP A 226 10.81 -11.42 -4.00
N GLY A 227 10.92 -10.09 -4.05
CA GLY A 227 11.80 -9.38 -4.98
C GLY A 227 13.24 -9.25 -4.48
N VAL A 228 13.47 -9.24 -3.16
CA VAL A 228 14.80 -8.98 -2.58
C VAL A 228 15.27 -10.12 -1.67
N LEU A 229 14.57 -10.39 -0.57
CA LEU A 229 15.08 -11.29 0.48
C LEU A 229 15.14 -12.76 0.04
N LEU A 230 14.06 -13.32 -0.50
CA LEU A 230 14.05 -14.73 -0.93
C LEU A 230 15.07 -15.00 -2.06
N PRO A 231 15.22 -14.13 -3.08
CA PRO A 231 16.33 -14.23 -4.05
C PRO A 231 17.71 -14.16 -3.38
N ALA A 232 17.94 -13.21 -2.47
CA ALA A 232 19.22 -13.07 -1.76
C ALA A 232 19.57 -14.34 -0.96
N GLY A 233 18.60 -14.92 -0.25
CA GLY A 233 18.76 -16.18 0.46
C GLY A 233 19.12 -17.34 -0.48
N ALA A 234 18.54 -17.38 -1.68
CA ALA A 234 18.85 -18.40 -2.70
C ALA A 234 20.25 -18.21 -3.30
N ILE A 235 20.66 -16.95 -3.56
CA ILE A 235 22.02 -16.59 -3.99
C ILE A 235 23.02 -17.08 -2.93
N ALA A 236 22.75 -16.84 -1.65
CA ALA A 236 23.62 -17.28 -0.58
C ALA A 236 23.84 -18.80 -0.56
N ALA A 237 22.77 -19.58 -0.71
CA ALA A 237 22.84 -21.04 -0.74
C ALA A 237 23.50 -21.63 -2.00
N ARG A 238 23.56 -20.89 -3.10
CA ARG A 238 24.16 -21.34 -4.37
C ARG A 238 25.64 -20.95 -4.46
N TYR A 239 25.96 -19.68 -4.23
CA TYR A 239 27.26 -19.12 -4.59
C TYR A 239 28.26 -19.10 -3.43
N PHE A 240 27.78 -19.01 -2.18
CA PHE A 240 28.67 -18.90 -1.00
C PHE A 240 28.92 -20.22 -0.27
N ARG A 241 28.65 -21.38 -0.89
CA ARG A 241 28.86 -22.71 -0.25
C ARG A 241 30.27 -23.00 0.26
N HIS A 242 31.27 -22.27 -0.22
CA HIS A 242 32.66 -22.40 0.25
C HIS A 242 32.85 -21.84 1.67
N LEU A 243 31.93 -21.00 2.15
CA LEU A 243 31.91 -20.47 3.51
C LEU A 243 31.11 -21.39 4.44
N ASP A 244 31.36 -22.70 4.43
CA ASP A 244 30.69 -23.64 5.33
C ASP A 244 31.19 -23.42 6.78
N PRO A 245 30.30 -23.31 7.80
CA PRO A 245 28.84 -23.45 7.76
C PRO A 245 28.07 -22.14 7.57
N ASN A 246 28.74 -20.99 7.50
CA ASN A 246 28.14 -19.65 7.46
C ASN A 246 27.09 -19.45 6.35
N TRP A 247 27.31 -20.01 5.15
CA TRP A 247 26.32 -19.92 4.06
C TRP A 247 24.95 -20.49 4.45
N TYR A 248 24.94 -21.54 5.28
CA TYR A 248 23.72 -22.22 5.69
C TYR A 248 22.93 -21.36 6.68
N TYR A 249 23.62 -20.74 7.64
CA TYR A 249 23.01 -19.79 8.58
C TYR A 249 22.49 -18.54 7.87
N ALA A 250 23.29 -17.98 6.96
CA ALA A 250 22.87 -16.82 6.15
C ALA A 250 21.62 -17.15 5.31
N HIS A 251 21.60 -18.32 4.66
CA HIS A 251 20.43 -18.77 3.91
C HIS A 251 19.19 -18.87 4.79
N ILE A 252 19.25 -19.58 5.92
CA ILE A 252 18.07 -19.76 6.78
C ILE A 252 17.60 -18.44 7.39
N PHE A 253 18.52 -17.59 7.82
CA PHE A 253 18.18 -16.30 8.41
C PHE A 253 17.43 -15.41 7.39
N ILE A 254 18.00 -15.23 6.19
CA ILE A 254 17.39 -14.40 5.15
C ILE A 254 16.06 -15.00 4.67
N GLN A 255 15.98 -16.32 4.48
CA GLN A 255 14.74 -16.98 4.05
C GLN A 255 13.64 -16.87 5.12
N SER A 256 13.99 -16.99 6.41
CA SER A 256 13.03 -16.82 7.51
C SER A 256 12.46 -15.40 7.54
N MET A 257 13.31 -14.39 7.37
CA MET A 257 12.88 -12.99 7.32
C MET A 257 11.99 -12.72 6.10
N GLY A 258 12.38 -13.20 4.92
CA GLY A 258 11.59 -13.11 3.70
C GLY A 258 10.22 -13.79 3.84
N PHE A 259 10.17 -14.94 4.51
CA PHE A 259 8.92 -15.65 4.77
C PHE A 259 7.99 -14.88 5.72
N ILE A 260 8.51 -14.31 6.80
CA ILE A 260 7.70 -13.52 7.76
C ILE A 260 7.12 -12.28 7.09
N ILE A 261 7.96 -11.49 6.42
CA ILE A 261 7.52 -10.30 5.70
C ILE A 261 6.53 -10.69 4.59
N GLY A 262 6.80 -11.80 3.90
CA GLY A 262 5.95 -12.31 2.86
C GLY A 262 4.57 -12.73 3.37
N LEU A 263 4.50 -13.40 4.52
CA LEU A 263 3.25 -13.77 5.18
C LEU A 263 2.45 -12.51 5.56
N SER A 264 3.10 -11.48 6.12
CA SER A 264 2.45 -10.19 6.38
C SER A 264 1.91 -9.54 5.11
N GLY A 265 2.66 -9.62 4.00
CA GLY A 265 2.21 -9.18 2.67
C GLY A 265 0.94 -9.91 2.22
N VAL A 266 0.89 -11.24 2.34
CA VAL A 266 -0.31 -12.03 1.97
C VAL A 266 -1.50 -11.70 2.86
N LEU A 267 -1.31 -11.58 4.17
CA LEU A 267 -2.38 -11.21 5.11
C LEU A 267 -2.93 -9.81 4.80
N SER A 268 -2.06 -8.84 4.53
CA SER A 268 -2.44 -7.51 4.06
C SER A 268 -3.23 -7.57 2.74
N GLY A 269 -2.82 -8.44 1.81
CA GLY A 269 -3.52 -8.65 0.53
C GLY A 269 -4.92 -9.25 0.70
N ILE A 270 -5.10 -10.20 1.63
CA ILE A 270 -6.42 -10.76 1.96
C ILE A 270 -7.33 -9.68 2.56
N GLN A 271 -6.80 -8.87 3.48
CA GLN A 271 -7.55 -7.77 4.09
C GLN A 271 -7.93 -6.70 3.06
N LEU A 272 -7.01 -6.39 2.14
CA LEU A 272 -7.25 -5.48 1.03
C LEU A 272 -8.34 -6.02 0.09
N HIS A 273 -8.29 -7.31 -0.26
CA HIS A 273 -9.31 -7.93 -1.11
C HIS A 273 -10.72 -7.81 -0.51
N GLY A 274 -10.87 -8.00 0.81
CA GLY A 274 -12.17 -7.83 1.48
C GLY A 274 -12.73 -6.39 1.43
N LYS A 275 -11.90 -5.40 1.08
CA LYS A 275 -12.28 -3.99 0.94
C LYS A 275 -12.35 -3.51 -0.51
N MET A 276 -11.76 -4.23 -1.46
CA MET A 276 -11.77 -3.88 -2.88
C MET A 276 -12.98 -4.51 -3.58
N ARG A 277 -13.64 -3.74 -4.46
CA ARG A 277 -14.72 -4.24 -5.33
C ARG A 277 -14.22 -4.79 -6.67
N VAL A 278 -12.97 -4.50 -7.02
CA VAL A 278 -12.30 -5.05 -8.21
C VAL A 278 -11.60 -6.35 -7.80
N ASP A 279 -12.00 -7.46 -8.40
CA ASP A 279 -11.32 -8.74 -8.21
C ASP A 279 -10.12 -8.83 -9.16
N ILE A 280 -8.96 -9.26 -8.64
CA ILE A 280 -7.74 -9.52 -9.41
C ILE A 280 -7.41 -11.01 -9.29
N PRO A 281 -8.19 -11.88 -9.96
CA PRO A 281 -8.20 -13.31 -9.66
C PRO A 281 -6.88 -14.02 -9.99
N ILE A 282 -6.15 -13.54 -11.01
CA ILE A 282 -4.87 -14.14 -11.43
C ILE A 282 -3.79 -13.87 -10.40
N HIS A 283 -3.58 -12.60 -10.02
CA HIS A 283 -2.63 -12.21 -8.96
C HIS A 283 -2.94 -12.92 -7.64
N ARG A 284 -4.23 -12.96 -7.24
CA ARG A 284 -4.67 -13.67 -6.03
C ARG A 284 -4.37 -15.17 -6.12
N GLY A 285 -4.71 -15.80 -7.23
CA GLY A 285 -4.50 -17.24 -7.44
C GLY A 285 -3.02 -17.63 -7.38
N ILE A 286 -2.17 -16.88 -8.08
CA ILE A 286 -0.72 -17.09 -8.06
C ILE A 286 -0.15 -16.81 -6.66
N GLY A 287 -0.60 -15.74 -5.98
CA GLY A 287 -0.18 -15.40 -4.62
C GLY A 287 -0.50 -16.48 -3.58
N LEU A 288 -1.70 -17.06 -3.62
CA LEU A 288 -2.07 -18.18 -2.75
C LEU A 288 -1.28 -19.46 -3.06
N PHE A 289 -1.04 -19.73 -4.34
CA PHE A 289 -0.20 -20.85 -4.75
C PHE A 289 1.26 -20.68 -4.31
N LEU A 290 1.78 -19.45 -4.39
CA LEU A 290 3.10 -19.08 -3.85
C LEU A 290 3.19 -19.29 -2.34
N LEU A 291 2.15 -18.92 -1.58
CA LEU A 291 2.07 -19.18 -0.14
C LEU A 291 2.16 -20.69 0.14
N LEU A 292 1.41 -21.51 -0.59
CA LEU A 292 1.47 -22.97 -0.45
C LEU A 292 2.88 -23.51 -0.70
N LEU A 293 3.51 -23.11 -1.82
CA LEU A 293 4.86 -23.56 -2.17
C LEU A 293 5.92 -23.10 -1.16
N THR A 294 5.81 -21.86 -0.64
CA THR A 294 6.73 -21.33 0.38
C THR A 294 6.56 -22.04 1.72
N MET A 295 5.33 -22.38 2.14
CA MET A 295 5.10 -23.21 3.32
C MET A 295 5.76 -24.59 3.18
N LEU A 296 5.63 -25.22 2.00
CA LEU A 296 6.33 -26.48 1.72
C LEU A 296 7.86 -26.29 1.81
N GLN A 297 8.41 -25.16 1.36
CA GLN A 297 9.84 -24.87 1.50
C GLN A 297 10.29 -24.71 2.96
N VAL A 298 9.47 -24.09 3.81
CA VAL A 298 9.72 -24.04 5.25
C VAL A 298 9.70 -25.45 5.84
N MET A 299 8.77 -26.32 5.41
CA MET A 299 8.78 -27.73 5.83
C MET A 299 10.05 -28.47 5.37
N ALA A 300 10.69 -28.05 4.27
CA ALA A 300 11.96 -28.63 3.83
C ALA A 300 13.07 -28.46 4.88
N PHE A 301 13.05 -27.38 5.67
CA PHE A 301 13.99 -27.19 6.77
C PHE A 301 13.82 -28.26 7.86
N PHE A 302 12.57 -28.47 8.33
CA PHE A 302 12.27 -29.45 9.37
C PHE A 302 12.47 -30.90 8.92
N LEU A 303 12.16 -31.18 7.65
CA LEU A 303 12.26 -32.52 7.06
C LEU A 303 13.64 -32.81 6.45
N ARG A 304 14.66 -31.99 6.74
CA ARG A 304 16.00 -32.10 6.16
C ARG A 304 16.68 -33.42 6.55
N PRO A 305 16.87 -34.38 5.63
CA PRO A 305 17.45 -35.68 5.95
C PRO A 305 18.96 -35.59 6.23
N SER A 306 19.51 -36.55 6.96
CA SER A 306 20.97 -36.72 7.12
C SER A 306 21.68 -36.86 5.77
N LYS A 307 22.99 -36.55 5.73
CA LYS A 307 23.76 -36.54 4.47
C LYS A 307 23.78 -37.92 3.78
N ASP A 308 23.73 -39.00 4.56
CA ASP A 308 23.81 -40.39 4.08
C ASP A 308 22.45 -41.04 3.79
N SER A 309 21.34 -40.32 4.01
CA SER A 309 20.00 -40.83 3.77
C SER A 309 19.68 -40.96 2.27
N LYS A 310 19.04 -42.07 1.87
CA LYS A 310 18.53 -42.27 0.49
C LYS A 310 17.51 -41.20 0.10
N PHE A 311 16.75 -40.68 1.07
CA PHE A 311 15.76 -39.61 0.86
C PHE A 311 16.40 -38.23 0.60
N ARG A 312 17.70 -38.06 0.88
CA ARG A 312 18.44 -36.80 0.67
C ARG A 312 18.40 -36.35 -0.80
N ARG A 313 18.40 -37.28 -1.75
CA ARG A 313 18.33 -36.97 -3.18
C ARG A 313 16.96 -36.39 -3.56
N CYS A 314 15.88 -37.02 -3.12
CA CYS A 314 14.51 -36.54 -3.34
C CYS A 314 14.33 -35.15 -2.72
N TRP A 315 14.71 -34.99 -1.45
CA TRP A 315 14.65 -33.71 -0.74
C TRP A 315 15.42 -32.59 -1.47
N LYS A 316 16.64 -32.86 -1.97
CA LYS A 316 17.41 -31.89 -2.75
C LYS A 316 16.69 -31.49 -4.04
N CYS A 317 16.18 -32.47 -4.79
CA CYS A 317 15.46 -32.20 -6.04
C CYS A 317 14.24 -31.31 -5.77
N TYR A 318 13.40 -31.72 -4.84
CA TYR A 318 12.24 -30.99 -4.37
C TYR A 318 12.60 -29.55 -3.95
N HIS A 319 13.53 -29.39 -3.00
CA HIS A 319 13.93 -28.10 -2.45
C HIS A 319 14.46 -27.16 -3.55
N HIS A 320 15.26 -27.67 -4.49
CA HIS A 320 15.80 -26.87 -5.59
C HIS A 320 14.75 -26.50 -6.64
N VAL A 321 13.92 -27.45 -7.08
CA VAL A 321 12.93 -27.20 -8.14
C VAL A 321 11.82 -26.28 -7.62
N ALA A 322 11.22 -26.61 -6.48
CA ALA A 322 10.18 -25.77 -5.89
C ALA A 322 10.72 -24.37 -5.53
N GLY A 323 11.97 -24.28 -5.07
CA GLY A 323 12.59 -22.99 -4.70
C GLY A 323 12.73 -22.07 -5.91
N ARG A 324 13.19 -22.60 -7.05
CA ARG A 324 13.29 -21.84 -8.31
C ARG A 324 11.92 -21.44 -8.84
N LEU A 325 10.94 -22.34 -8.75
CA LEU A 325 9.56 -22.05 -9.17
C LEU A 325 8.97 -20.90 -8.35
N ILE A 326 9.19 -20.88 -7.02
CA ILE A 326 8.75 -19.79 -6.15
C ILE A 326 9.37 -18.45 -6.55
N LEU A 327 10.67 -18.41 -6.85
CA LEU A 327 11.33 -17.16 -7.26
C LEU A 327 10.77 -16.64 -8.59
N PHE A 328 10.54 -17.54 -9.56
CA PHE A 328 9.94 -17.19 -10.84
C PHE A 328 8.51 -16.68 -10.68
N LEU A 329 7.66 -17.44 -9.98
CA LEU A 329 6.27 -17.06 -9.74
C LEU A 329 6.17 -15.79 -8.88
N GLY A 330 7.08 -15.59 -7.92
CA GLY A 330 7.14 -14.39 -7.10
C GLY A 330 7.43 -13.15 -7.94
N ALA A 331 8.39 -13.23 -8.85
CA ALA A 331 8.69 -12.15 -9.77
C ALA A 331 7.51 -11.83 -10.71
N LEU A 332 6.89 -12.87 -11.28
CA LEU A 332 5.68 -12.73 -12.10
C LEU A 332 4.54 -12.09 -11.31
N ASN A 333 4.29 -12.54 -10.08
CA ASN A 333 3.18 -12.06 -9.27
C ASN A 333 3.35 -10.60 -8.85
N ILE A 334 4.58 -10.15 -8.60
CA ILE A 334 4.88 -8.73 -8.36
C ILE A 334 4.56 -7.89 -9.61
N ALA A 335 5.01 -8.33 -10.79
CA ALA A 335 4.74 -7.62 -12.03
C ALA A 335 3.23 -7.48 -12.30
N LEU A 336 2.48 -8.58 -12.13
CA LEU A 336 1.02 -8.58 -12.24
C LEU A 336 0.36 -7.67 -11.19
N GLY A 337 0.85 -7.68 -9.95
CA GLY A 337 0.33 -6.82 -8.88
C GLY A 337 0.52 -5.33 -9.16
N ILE A 338 1.65 -4.94 -9.76
CA ILE A 338 1.91 -3.55 -10.18
C ILE A 338 0.96 -3.15 -11.32
N GLN A 339 0.83 -4.02 -12.34
CA GLN A 339 -0.01 -3.77 -13.51
C GLN A 339 -1.49 -3.68 -13.16
N ASP A 340 -2.03 -4.69 -12.47
CA ASP A 340 -3.46 -4.79 -12.15
C ASP A 340 -3.84 -3.90 -10.95
N GLY A 341 -2.88 -3.58 -10.08
CA GLY A 341 -3.08 -2.71 -8.92
C GLY A 341 -3.32 -1.25 -9.27
N SER A 342 -3.11 -0.87 -10.54
CA SER A 342 -3.08 0.52 -11.03
C SER A 342 -2.02 1.37 -10.30
N ALA A 343 -0.86 0.76 -10.01
CA ALA A 343 0.23 1.46 -9.35
C ALA A 343 0.87 2.48 -10.31
N ASP A 344 1.37 3.58 -9.75
CA ASP A 344 2.09 4.61 -10.51
C ASP A 344 3.32 4.04 -11.22
N TYR A 345 3.72 4.63 -12.35
CA TYR A 345 4.84 4.19 -13.19
C TYR A 345 6.17 4.09 -12.42
N CYS A 346 6.31 4.88 -11.35
CA CYS A 346 7.44 4.82 -10.42
C CYS A 346 7.65 3.41 -9.83
N TRP A 347 6.57 2.69 -9.53
CA TRP A 347 6.64 1.32 -8.99
C TRP A 347 7.19 0.32 -10.02
N SER A 348 6.77 0.43 -11.27
CA SER A 348 7.28 -0.41 -12.36
C SER A 348 8.78 -0.18 -12.59
N ILE A 349 9.23 1.08 -12.57
CA ILE A 349 10.64 1.43 -12.71
C ILE A 349 11.45 0.89 -11.52
N ALA A 350 11.00 1.13 -10.30
CA ALA A 350 11.68 0.68 -9.08
C ALA A 350 11.83 -0.84 -9.06
N TYR A 351 10.75 -1.57 -9.33
CA TYR A 351 10.80 -3.03 -9.40
C TYR A 351 11.67 -3.53 -10.55
N GLY A 352 11.60 -2.90 -11.73
CA GLY A 352 12.45 -3.21 -12.87
C GLY A 352 13.94 -3.10 -12.55
N PHE A 353 14.34 -2.05 -11.81
CA PHE A 353 15.71 -1.88 -11.34
C PHE A 353 16.13 -2.99 -10.36
N ILE A 354 15.27 -3.34 -9.39
CA ILE A 354 15.53 -4.42 -8.44
C ILE A 354 15.72 -5.76 -9.18
N LEU A 355 14.83 -6.07 -10.12
CA LEU A 355 14.90 -7.30 -10.91
C LEU A 355 16.18 -7.35 -11.74
N ALA A 356 16.55 -6.25 -12.41
CA ALA A 356 17.79 -6.14 -13.17
C ALA A 356 19.03 -6.35 -12.29
N MET A 357 19.08 -5.74 -11.10
CA MET A 357 20.17 -5.91 -10.14
C MET A 357 20.34 -7.38 -9.70
N VAL A 358 19.23 -8.08 -9.42
CA VAL A 358 19.26 -9.50 -9.07
C VAL A 358 19.79 -10.33 -10.24
N LEU A 359 19.29 -10.10 -11.46
CA LEU A 359 19.70 -10.85 -12.66
C LEU A 359 21.19 -10.61 -13.01
N ILE A 360 21.66 -9.37 -12.93
CA ILE A 360 23.08 -9.02 -13.15
C ILE A 360 23.95 -9.72 -12.10
N THR A 361 23.57 -9.64 -10.82
CA THR A 361 24.32 -10.28 -9.72
C THR A 361 24.42 -11.79 -9.94
N VAL A 362 23.31 -12.45 -10.28
CA VAL A 362 23.29 -13.89 -10.57
C VAL A 362 24.18 -14.22 -11.78
N SER A 363 24.12 -13.42 -12.84
CA SER A 363 24.91 -13.63 -14.06
C SER A 363 26.41 -13.51 -13.78
N VAL A 364 26.83 -12.46 -13.08
CA VAL A 364 28.24 -12.25 -12.67
C VAL A 364 28.71 -13.42 -11.80
N LEU A 365 27.94 -13.79 -10.77
CA LEU A 365 28.30 -14.90 -9.89
C LEU A 365 28.34 -16.26 -10.60
N GLU A 366 27.49 -16.48 -11.59
CA GLU A 366 27.51 -17.70 -12.40
C GLU A 366 28.76 -17.77 -13.30
N VAL A 367 29.14 -16.66 -13.94
CA VAL A 367 30.39 -16.55 -14.71
C VAL A 367 31.60 -16.84 -13.81
N LEU A 368 31.67 -16.20 -12.63
CA LEU A 368 32.76 -16.41 -11.66
C LEU A 368 32.83 -17.85 -11.14
N LEU A 369 31.68 -18.50 -10.91
CA LEU A 369 31.65 -19.91 -10.54
C LEU A 369 32.13 -20.82 -11.67
N TRP A 370 31.78 -20.48 -12.92
CA TRP A 370 32.17 -21.26 -14.09
C TRP A 370 33.68 -21.15 -14.36
N THR A 371 34.25 -19.95 -14.33
CA THR A 371 35.70 -19.75 -14.50
C THR A 371 36.51 -20.52 -13.46
N ARG A 372 36.15 -20.41 -12.17
CA ARG A 372 36.81 -21.19 -11.09
C ARG A 372 36.70 -22.71 -11.25
N ARG A 373 35.63 -23.21 -11.90
CA ARG A 373 35.49 -24.65 -12.20
C ARG A 373 36.37 -25.06 -13.36
N CYS A 374 36.59 -24.18 -14.34
CA CYS A 374 37.51 -24.43 -15.45
C CYS A 374 38.97 -24.45 -14.97
N GLU A 375 39.38 -23.48 -14.16
CA GLU A 375 40.75 -23.41 -13.58
C GLU A 375 41.11 -24.67 -12.78
N ARG A 376 40.18 -25.16 -11.96
CA ARG A 376 40.41 -26.38 -11.15
C ARG A 376 40.55 -27.66 -11.99
N LYS A 377 40.02 -27.69 -13.22
CA LYS A 377 40.21 -28.83 -14.12
C LYS A 377 41.60 -28.82 -14.78
N THR A 378 42.26 -27.66 -14.81
CA THR A 378 43.58 -27.49 -15.43
C THR A 378 44.75 -27.68 -14.45
N GLU A 379 44.50 -27.69 -13.14
CA GLU A 379 45.53 -28.00 -12.14
C GLU A 379 45.86 -29.51 -12.12
N PRO A 380 47.14 -29.92 -12.25
CA PRO A 380 47.53 -31.32 -12.07
C PRO A 380 47.26 -31.76 -10.62
N PRO A 381 46.85 -33.03 -10.38
CA PRO A 381 46.53 -33.51 -9.04
C PRO A 381 47.75 -33.35 -8.11
N ALA A 382 47.56 -32.72 -6.97
CA ALA A 382 48.59 -32.56 -5.95
C ALA A 382 49.17 -33.94 -5.58
N SER A 383 50.47 -34.11 -5.79
CA SER A 383 51.21 -35.30 -5.37
C SER A 383 51.07 -35.47 -3.87
N LYS A 384 50.50 -36.60 -3.44
CA LYS A 384 50.37 -36.98 -2.03
C LYS A 384 51.71 -37.31 -1.41
#